data_AF-A0A3A6QVS9-F1
#
_entry.id   AF-A0A3A6QVS9-F1
#
_cell.length_a   1.000
_cell.length_b   1.000
_cell.length_c   1.000
_cell.angle_alpha   90.00
_cell.angle_beta   90.00
_cell.angle_gamma   90.00
#
_symmetry.space_group_name_H-M   'P 1'
#
loop_
_entity.id
_entity.type
_entity.pdbx_description
1 polymer ?
#
loop_
_entity_poly.entity_id
_entity_poly.type
_entity_poly.pdbx_seq_one_letter_code
_entity_poly.pdbx_strand_id
1 'polypeptide(L)'
;MNKPHNGIWVAYILSCLTPFTFLISGVIAIIYAGYRLDKNEDGEILNSHYYGLIRTFFLYLTFFVVLIVTVATSNGVLVGVSDYWLHSKLLDSIAYFIPYVGMVFAALAIIVWLARMYQGMTQLKNGQLHRPSTGPNL
;
A
#
# COMPACT_ATOMS: atom_id res chain seq x y z
N MET A 1 -27.17 -17.45 10.15
CA MET A 1 -26.67 -16.76 11.36
C MET A 1 -26.11 -15.41 10.94
N ASN A 2 -26.87 -14.34 11.19
CA ASN A 2 -26.52 -12.95 10.85
C ASN A 2 -25.78 -12.31 12.04
N LYS A 3 -24.45 -12.18 11.94
CA LYS A 3 -23.64 -11.27 12.76
C LYS A 3 -22.85 -10.35 11.81
N PRO A 4 -22.60 -9.09 12.19
CA PRO A 4 -22.48 -7.99 11.23
C PRO A 4 -21.12 -7.98 10.52
N HIS A 5 -21.11 -8.40 9.26
CA HIS A 5 -20.01 -8.28 8.30
C HIS A 5 -19.52 -6.82 8.07
N ASN A 6 -20.22 -5.82 8.61
CA ASN A 6 -19.99 -4.40 8.36
C ASN A 6 -18.61 -3.91 8.81
N GLY A 7 -18.04 -4.48 9.89
CA GLY A 7 -16.76 -4.01 10.43
C GLY A 7 -15.59 -4.21 9.47
N ILE A 8 -15.49 -5.41 8.89
CA ILE A 8 -14.44 -5.73 7.92
C ILE A 8 -14.65 -4.96 6.62
N TRP A 9 -15.91 -4.78 6.20
CA TRP A 9 -16.25 -4.00 5.01
C TRP A 9 -15.82 -2.53 5.13
N VAL A 10 -16.02 -1.94 6.31
CA VAL A 10 -15.54 -0.59 6.62
C VAL A 10 -14.01 -0.53 6.57
N ALA A 11 -13.31 -1.53 7.11
CA ALA A 11 -11.85 -1.60 7.04
C ALA A 11 -11.34 -1.70 5.58
N TYR A 12 -12.04 -2.43 4.72
CA TYR A 12 -11.74 -2.50 3.28
C TYR A 12 -11.94 -1.15 2.57
N ILE A 13 -13.04 -0.44 2.86
CA ILE A 13 -13.30 0.89 2.31
C ILE A 13 -12.23 1.89 2.76
N LEU A 14 -11.93 1.93 4.05
CA LEU A 14 -10.87 2.76 4.61
C LEU A 14 -9.52 2.44 3.97
N SER A 15 -9.21 1.15 3.79
CA SER A 15 -7.95 0.74 3.17
C SER A 15 -7.87 1.08 1.67
N CYS A 16 -9.01 1.16 0.98
CA CYS A 16 -9.09 1.61 -0.41
C CYS A 16 -8.80 3.11 -0.55
N LEU A 17 -9.15 3.90 0.47
CA LEU A 17 -8.91 5.35 0.51
C LEU A 17 -7.48 5.74 0.92
N THR A 18 -6.70 4.79 1.46
CA THR A 18 -5.32 5.00 1.93
C THR A 18 -4.40 5.80 0.98
N PRO A 19 -4.33 5.50 -0.33
CA PRO A 19 -3.48 6.26 -1.25
C PRO A 19 -3.96 7.70 -1.48
N PHE A 20 -5.22 8.01 -1.18
CA PHE A 20 -5.82 9.33 -1.41
C PHE A 20 -5.86 10.20 -0.14
N THR A 21 -5.85 9.58 1.05
CA THR A 21 -5.94 10.29 2.33
C THR A 21 -4.60 10.44 3.05
N PHE A 22 -3.47 10.41 2.32
CA PHE A 22 -2.12 10.41 2.92
C PHE A 22 -1.97 9.39 4.06
N LEU A 23 -2.38 8.15 3.84
CA LEU A 23 -2.24 7.03 4.80
C LEU A 23 -3.16 7.07 6.04
N ILE A 24 -3.82 8.20 6.34
CA ILE A 24 -4.65 8.36 7.55
C ILE A 24 -5.78 7.31 7.63
N SER A 25 -6.52 7.12 6.54
CA SER A 25 -7.60 6.12 6.49
C SER A 25 -7.09 4.69 6.67
N GLY A 26 -5.90 4.38 6.12
CA GLY A 26 -5.25 3.09 6.31
C GLY A 26 -4.84 2.85 7.76
N VAL A 27 -4.25 3.84 8.44
CA VAL A 27 -3.91 3.74 9.87
C VAL A 27 -5.15 3.42 10.72
N ILE A 28 -6.28 4.09 10.46
CA ILE A 28 -7.55 3.82 11.14
C ILE A 28 -8.03 2.39 10.86
N ALA A 29 -7.95 1.91 9.62
CA ALA A 29 -8.31 0.54 9.24
C ALA A 29 -7.48 -0.50 10.00
N ILE A 30 -6.19 -0.24 10.21
CA ILE A 30 -5.26 -1.12 10.90
C ILE A 30 -5.52 -1.15 12.40
N ILE A 31 -5.75 0.01 13.02
CA ILE A 31 -6.14 0.09 14.44
C ILE A 31 -7.44 -0.69 14.67
N TYR A 32 -8.42 -0.52 13.77
CA TYR A 32 -9.67 -1.26 13.82
C TYR A 32 -9.47 -2.77 13.65
N ALA A 33 -8.66 -3.18 12.67
CA ALA A 33 -8.35 -4.58 12.41
C ALA A 33 -7.60 -5.23 13.58
N GLY A 34 -6.63 -4.54 14.16
CA GLY A 34 -5.87 -5.00 15.34
C GLY A 34 -6.75 -5.14 16.57
N TYR A 35 -7.61 -4.16 16.85
CA TYR A 35 -8.55 -4.21 17.97
C TYR A 35 -9.53 -5.39 17.86
N ARG A 36 -10.02 -5.67 16.65
CA ARG A 36 -10.91 -6.80 16.36
C ARG A 36 -10.18 -8.14 16.46
N LEU A 37 -8.94 -8.21 16.00
CA LEU A 37 -8.08 -9.40 16.11
C LEU A 37 -7.76 -9.77 17.56
N ASP A 38 -7.43 -8.79 18.39
CA ASP A 38 -7.09 -8.99 19.81
C ASP A 38 -8.26 -9.61 20.59
N LYS A 39 -9.49 -9.22 20.24
CA LYS A 39 -10.70 -9.81 20.83
C LYS A 39 -11.00 -11.23 20.36
N ASN A 40 -10.47 -11.65 19.21
CA ASN A 40 -10.54 -13.02 18.67
C ASN A 40 -11.95 -13.66 18.62
N GLU A 41 -13.02 -12.86 18.62
CA GLU A 41 -14.42 -13.31 18.75
C GLU A 41 -15.13 -13.52 17.39
N ASP A 42 -14.54 -13.07 16.29
CA ASP A 42 -15.20 -12.97 14.98
C ASP A 42 -15.02 -14.19 14.07
N GLY A 43 -14.26 -15.21 14.49
CA GLY A 43 -14.06 -16.46 13.73
C GLY A 43 -12.91 -16.44 12.73
N GLU A 44 -12.46 -17.63 12.34
CA GLU A 44 -11.20 -17.87 11.59
C GLU A 44 -11.14 -17.14 10.24
N ILE A 45 -12.28 -17.04 9.54
CA ILE A 45 -12.37 -16.37 8.23
C ILE A 45 -12.16 -14.86 8.35
N LEU A 46 -12.78 -14.20 9.34
CA LEU A 46 -12.63 -12.75 9.54
C LEU A 46 -11.22 -12.42 10.04
N ASN A 47 -10.66 -13.22 10.95
CA ASN A 47 -9.29 -13.04 11.42
C ASN A 47 -8.26 -13.11 10.28
N SER A 48 -8.41 -14.06 9.34
CA SER A 48 -7.52 -14.15 8.17
C SER A 48 -7.53 -12.87 7.32
N HIS A 49 -8.68 -12.21 7.22
CA HIS A 49 -8.84 -10.97 6.46
C HIS A 49 -8.27 -9.75 7.17
N TYR A 50 -8.42 -9.65 8.49
CA TYR A 50 -7.76 -8.61 9.26
C TYR A 50 -6.24 -8.71 9.16
N TYR A 51 -5.67 -9.91 9.28
CA TYR A 51 -4.23 -10.13 9.07
C TYR A 51 -3.79 -9.78 7.64
N GLY A 52 -4.58 -10.18 6.63
CA GLY A 52 -4.34 -9.84 5.23
C GLY A 52 -4.31 -8.33 4.97
N LEU A 53 -5.26 -7.60 5.54
CA LEU A 53 -5.32 -6.14 5.49
C LEU A 53 -4.06 -5.51 6.09
N ILE A 54 -3.67 -5.98 7.27
CA ILE A 54 -2.51 -5.45 8.00
C ILE A 54 -1.23 -5.64 7.21
N ARG A 55 -0.99 -6.86 6.73
CA ARG A 55 0.20 -7.18 5.93
C ARG A 55 0.27 -6.35 4.65
N THR A 56 -0.85 -6.24 3.95
CA THR A 56 -0.94 -5.51 2.68
C THR A 56 -0.66 -4.03 2.89
N PHE A 57 -1.23 -3.42 3.93
CA PHE A 57 -0.97 -2.02 4.28
C PHE A 57 0.52 -1.75 4.52
N PHE A 58 1.19 -2.56 5.36
CA PHE A 58 2.61 -2.36 5.63
C PHE A 58 3.48 -2.55 4.39
N LEU A 59 3.20 -3.55 3.55
CA LEU A 59 3.95 -3.78 2.31
C LEU A 59 3.89 -2.57 1.40
N TYR A 60 2.69 -2.03 1.17
CA TYR A 60 2.54 -0.85 0.32
C TYR A 60 3.06 0.43 0.99
N LEU A 61 2.92 0.59 2.30
CA LEU A 61 3.52 1.70 3.04
C LEU A 61 5.03 1.72 2.85
N THR A 62 5.71 0.59 3.06
CA THR A 62 7.15 0.47 2.85
C THR A 62 7.51 0.74 1.39
N PHE A 63 6.75 0.20 0.43
CA PHE A 63 6.98 0.47 -0.99
C PHE A 63 6.92 1.96 -1.33
N PHE A 64 5.87 2.69 -0.89
CA PHE A 64 5.74 4.12 -1.17
C PHE A 64 6.82 4.96 -0.49
N VAL A 65 7.14 4.66 0.77
CA VAL A 65 8.20 5.36 1.50
C VAL A 65 9.55 5.17 0.80
N VAL A 66 9.90 3.94 0.44
CA VAL A 66 11.14 3.63 -0.28
C VAL A 66 11.15 4.34 -1.63
N LEU A 67 10.05 4.28 -2.40
CA LEU A 67 9.97 4.94 -3.70
C LEU A 67 10.18 6.45 -3.60
N ILE A 68 9.56 7.12 -2.63
CA ILE A 68 9.72 8.57 -2.41
C ILE A 68 11.16 8.90 -2.02
N VAL A 69 11.74 8.17 -1.07
CA VAL A 69 13.13 8.39 -0.62
C VAL A 69 14.09 8.15 -1.78
N THR A 70 13.89 7.11 -2.58
CA THR A 70 14.70 6.84 -3.78
C THR A 70 14.59 7.98 -4.79
N VAL A 71 13.39 8.42 -5.15
CA VAL A 71 13.19 9.52 -6.11
C VAL A 71 13.83 10.82 -5.61
N ALA A 72 13.62 11.16 -4.34
CA ALA A 72 14.20 12.36 -3.72
C ALA A 72 15.73 12.30 -3.67
N THR A 73 16.28 11.14 -3.28
CA THR A 73 17.73 10.94 -3.17
C THR A 73 18.38 10.96 -4.55
N SER A 74 17.84 10.22 -5.53
CA SER A 74 18.35 10.22 -6.90
C SER A 74 18.31 11.61 -7.52
N ASN A 75 17.20 12.34 -7.37
CA ASN A 75 17.10 13.71 -7.87
C ASN A 75 18.10 14.65 -7.17
N GLY A 76 18.19 14.61 -5.83
CA GLY A 76 19.13 15.44 -5.07
C GLY A 76 20.60 15.15 -5.39
N VAL A 77 20.96 13.88 -5.57
CA VAL A 77 22.32 13.48 -5.97
C VAL A 77 22.63 13.95 -7.39
N LEU A 78 21.69 13.79 -8.33
CA LEU A 78 21.92 14.18 -9.72
C LEU A 78 22.04 15.69 -9.90
N VAL A 79 21.19 16.48 -9.24
CA VAL A 79 21.31 17.94 -9.21
C VAL A 79 22.63 18.34 -8.56
N GLY A 80 23.01 17.73 -7.43
CA GLY A 80 24.29 17.99 -6.78
C GLY A 80 25.50 17.64 -7.65
N VAL A 81 25.48 16.53 -8.38
CA VAL A 81 26.58 16.16 -9.29
C VAL A 81 26.65 17.12 -10.47
N SER A 82 25.51 17.54 -11.01
CA SER A 82 25.43 18.51 -12.11
C SER A 82 26.01 19.87 -11.72
N ASP A 83 25.56 20.41 -10.57
CA ASP A 83 25.95 21.75 -10.11
C ASP A 83 27.41 21.81 -9.64
N TYR A 84 27.91 20.79 -8.95
CA TYR A 84 29.23 20.85 -8.30
C TYR A 84 30.37 20.21 -9.08
N TRP A 85 30.12 19.19 -9.90
CA TRP A 85 31.18 18.39 -10.55
C TRP A 85 31.11 18.43 -12.08
N LEU A 86 29.93 18.25 -12.67
CA LEU A 86 29.74 18.12 -14.11
C LEU A 86 28.65 19.06 -14.58
N HIS A 87 29.03 20.30 -14.94
CA HIS A 87 28.14 21.26 -15.62
C HIS A 87 27.72 20.72 -16.98
N SER A 88 26.72 19.84 -17.01
CA SER A 88 26.24 19.19 -18.21
C SER A 88 24.71 19.25 -18.27
N LYS A 89 24.19 19.81 -19.37
CA LYS A 89 22.74 19.88 -19.62
C LYS A 89 22.06 18.51 -19.71
N LEU A 90 22.84 17.43 -19.91
CA LEU A 90 22.33 16.06 -19.96
C LEU A 90 21.97 15.53 -18.57
N LEU A 91 22.77 15.82 -17.54
CA LEU A 91 22.49 15.40 -16.17
C LEU A 91 21.21 16.08 -15.62
N ASP A 92 21.05 17.38 -15.89
CA ASP A 92 19.84 18.12 -15.52
C ASP A 92 18.57 17.55 -16.19
N SER A 93 18.68 17.17 -17.47
CA SER A 93 17.55 16.59 -18.19
C SER A 93 17.13 15.23 -17.63
N ILE A 94 18.09 14.41 -17.19
CA ILE A 94 17.82 13.11 -16.55
C ILE A 94 17.22 13.32 -15.15
N ALA A 95 17.76 14.27 -14.38
CA ALA A 95 17.24 14.62 -13.05
C ALA A 95 15.76 15.03 -13.10
N TYR A 96 15.38 15.83 -14.11
CA TYR A 96 14.00 16.24 -14.32
C TYR A 96 13.07 15.07 -14.69
N PHE A 97 13.59 14.00 -15.29
CA PHE A 97 12.80 12.84 -15.73
C PHE A 97 12.49 11.85 -14.60
N ILE A 98 13.35 11.76 -13.58
CA ILE A 98 13.22 10.78 -12.48
C ILE A 98 11.89 10.89 -11.72
N PRO A 99 11.38 12.08 -11.35
CA PRO A 99 10.07 12.21 -10.72
C PRO A 99 8.92 11.66 -11.57
N TYR A 100 8.97 11.80 -12.90
CA TYR A 100 7.94 11.25 -13.80
C TYR A 100 7.96 9.72 -13.80
N VAL A 101 9.15 9.11 -13.82
CA VAL A 101 9.29 7.66 -13.70
C VAL A 101 8.74 7.17 -12.35
N GLY A 102 9.09 7.86 -11.26
CA GLY A 102 8.54 7.59 -9.94
C GLY A 102 7.01 7.67 -9.90
N MET A 103 6.43 8.68 -10.56
CA MET A 103 4.97 8.84 -10.68
C MET A 103 4.31 7.67 -11.41
N VAL A 104 4.91 7.16 -12.48
CA VAL A 104 4.39 6.00 -13.22
C VAL A 104 4.40 4.75 -12.34
N PHE A 105 5.51 4.49 -11.64
CA PHE A 105 5.58 3.35 -10.71
C PHE A 105 4.60 3.48 -9.55
N ALA A 106 4.41 4.69 -9.01
CA ALA A 106 3.41 4.95 -7.99
C ALA A 106 1.99 4.67 -8.50
N ALA A 107 1.64 5.15 -9.70
CA ALA A 107 0.33 4.92 -10.30
C ALA A 107 0.05 3.43 -10.53
N LEU A 108 1.02 2.68 -11.06
CA LEU A 108 0.90 1.22 -11.22
C LEU A 108 0.70 0.52 -9.87
N ALA A 109 1.44 0.92 -8.84
CA ALA A 109 1.30 0.35 -7.51
C ALA A 109 -0.11 0.60 -6.91
N ILE A 110 -0.68 1.80 -7.11
CA ILE A 110 -2.06 2.12 -6.71
C ILE A 110 -3.05 1.22 -7.45
N ILE A 111 -2.88 1.01 -8.76
CA ILE A 111 -3.75 0.11 -9.53
C ILE A 111 -3.69 -1.32 -8.98
N VAL A 112 -2.48 -1.83 -8.73
CA VAL A 112 -2.31 -3.18 -8.15
C VAL A 112 -2.91 -3.27 -6.75
N TRP A 113 -2.75 -2.23 -5.92
CA TRP A 113 -3.39 -2.14 -4.60
C TRP A 113 -4.91 -2.28 -4.72
N LEU A 114 -5.54 -1.46 -5.58
CA LEU A 114 -6.99 -1.46 -5.76
C LEU A 114 -7.50 -2.81 -6.24
N ALA A 115 -6.81 -3.43 -7.20
CA ALA A 115 -7.13 -4.78 -7.67
C ALA A 115 -7.06 -5.82 -6.55
N ARG A 116 -6.05 -5.75 -5.67
CA ARG A 116 -5.93 -6.65 -4.51
C ARG A 116 -7.01 -6.40 -3.46
N MET A 117 -7.35 -5.15 -3.21
CA MET A 117 -8.44 -4.80 -2.28
C MET A 117 -9.78 -5.34 -2.78
N TYR A 118 -10.03 -5.25 -4.10
CA TYR A 118 -11.21 -5.83 -4.72
C TYR A 118 -11.24 -7.36 -4.59
N GLN A 119 -10.12 -8.03 -4.86
CA GLN A 119 -9.99 -9.49 -4.68
C GLN A 119 -10.27 -9.91 -3.23
N GLY A 120 -9.73 -9.18 -2.24
CA GLY A 120 -10.01 -9.44 -0.83
C GLY A 120 -11.49 -9.30 -0.45
N MET A 121 -12.17 -8.28 -0.98
CA MET A 121 -13.63 -8.12 -0.80
C MET A 121 -14.44 -9.25 -1.45
N THR A 122 -14.02 -9.74 -2.62
CA THR A 122 -14.70 -10.87 -3.27
C THR A 122 -14.51 -12.19 -2.52
N GLN A 123 -13.33 -12.42 -1.92
CA GLN A 123 -13.05 -13.61 -1.10
C GLN A 123 -13.88 -13.62 0.18
N LEU A 124 -14.06 -12.46 0.83
CA LEU A 124 -14.98 -12.28 1.95
C LEU A 124 -16.41 -12.65 1.60
N LYS A 125 -16.91 -12.14 0.47
CA LYS A 125 -18.29 -12.38 0.03
C LYS A 125 -18.55 -13.86 -0.24
N ASN A 126 -17.51 -14.61 -0.64
CA ASN A 126 -17.59 -16.04 -0.91
C ASN A 126 -17.30 -16.92 0.34
N GLY A 127 -17.08 -16.31 1.52
CA GLY A 127 -16.77 -17.05 2.76
C GLY A 127 -15.45 -17.81 2.70
N GLN A 128 -14.54 -17.42 1.82
CA GLN A 128 -13.24 -18.08 1.66
C GLN A 128 -12.22 -17.45 2.60
N LEU A 129 -11.22 -18.23 3.03
CA LEU A 129 -10.06 -17.72 3.77
C LEU A 129 -9.29 -16.73 2.90
N HIS A 130 -8.78 -15.66 3.50
CA HIS A 130 -7.95 -14.71 2.77
C HIS A 130 -6.68 -15.44 2.34
N ARG A 131 -6.48 -15.60 1.02
CA ARG A 131 -5.23 -16.18 0.54
C ARG A 131 -4.12 -15.15 0.80
N PRO A 132 -3.11 -15.46 1.63
CA PRO A 132 -2.02 -14.54 1.85
C PRO A 132 -1.37 -14.24 0.51
N SER A 133 -1.07 -12.97 0.25
CA SER A 133 -0.23 -12.57 -0.88
C SER A 133 1.09 -13.33 -0.77
N THR A 134 1.22 -14.43 -1.50
CA THR A 134 2.50 -15.08 -1.76
C THR A 134 3.32 -14.01 -2.47
N GLY A 135 4.30 -13.43 -1.76
CA GLY A 135 5.46 -12.89 -2.46
C GLY A 135 6.10 -14.04 -3.25
N PRO A 136 6.94 -13.79 -4.25
CA PRO A 136 7.69 -14.86 -4.87
C PRO A 136 8.45 -15.61 -3.76
N ASN A 137 7.96 -16.81 -3.42
CA ASN A 137 8.42 -17.73 -2.38
C ASN A 137 8.58 -17.17 -0.95
N LEU A 138 7.50 -17.20 -0.16
CA LEU A 138 7.49 -17.63 1.26
C LEU A 138 6.10 -18.16 1.62
#